data_AF-A0A7X7HA38-F1
#
_entry.id   AF-A0A7X7HA38-F1
#
_cell.length_a   1.000
_cell.length_b   1.000
_cell.length_c   1.000
_cell.angle_alpha   90.00
_cell.angle_beta   90.00
_cell.angle_gamma   90.00
#
_symmetry.space_group_name_H-M   'P 1'
#
loop_
_entity.id
_entity.type
_entity.pdbx_description
1 polymer ?
#
loop_
_entity_poly.entity_id
_entity_poly.type
_entity_poly.pdbx_seq_one_letter_code
_entity_poly.pdbx_strand_id
1 'polypeptide(L)'
;MRESLIKANNQKLRKLLQKATGNKFKALLTGILTTFLIQSSSGVTAIVVALMGANILSLSQGVMVMIGSNIGTTTTAFIFTLHIEKYSLLFVIIGYFFMMFKKRKLQNLGNILIGFGFLFLGIDIMNIGFERIIGTNLFTNLLFLLSNNRFTALLGGTLISAAIQSSSATIGISQTLYELNSITIKVAVSIMLGANIGTTIASLIAAVSASKEAKAAVYVNIFFNLVGALLFLIFLDPFCDVLGYLEVFIKDKKMTIAYAHLLFNIISTIVFYFIFDKIVRRTDQRLFVKNN
;
A
#
# COMPACT_ATOMS: atom_id res chain seq x y z
N MET A 1 14.02 22.26 -31.12
CA MET A 1 13.06 21.16 -31.37
C MET A 1 12.94 20.18 -30.19
N ARG A 2 14.03 19.51 -29.75
CA ARG A 2 14.02 18.59 -28.58
C ARG A 2 13.52 19.27 -27.29
N GLU A 3 14.05 20.44 -26.94
CA GLU A 3 13.61 21.20 -25.76
C GLU A 3 12.15 21.68 -25.87
N SER A 4 11.72 22.05 -27.07
CA SER A 4 10.36 22.47 -27.39
C SER A 4 9.36 21.32 -27.19
N LEU A 5 9.74 20.10 -27.61
CA LEU A 5 8.98 18.88 -27.41
C LEU A 5 8.93 18.47 -25.93
N ILE A 6 10.05 18.59 -25.19
CA ILE A 6 10.10 18.34 -23.74
C ILE A 6 9.19 19.33 -23.00
N LYS A 7 9.27 20.63 -23.32
CA LYS A 7 8.41 21.66 -22.72
C LYS A 7 6.92 21.41 -23.01
N ALA A 8 6.56 21.07 -24.25
CA ALA A 8 5.18 20.76 -24.62
C ALA A 8 4.64 19.51 -23.91
N ASN A 9 5.47 18.48 -23.76
CA ASN A 9 5.08 17.25 -23.05
C ASN A 9 4.93 17.51 -21.54
N ASN A 10 5.82 18.30 -20.95
CA ASN A 10 5.73 18.73 -19.55
C ASN A 10 4.48 19.57 -19.29
N GLN A 11 4.08 20.45 -20.21
CA GLN A 11 2.85 21.23 -20.09
C GLN A 11 1.59 20.36 -20.21
N LYS A 12 1.56 19.38 -21.14
CA LYS A 12 0.45 18.43 -21.25
C LYS A 12 0.33 17.56 -19.99
N LEU A 13 1.44 17.03 -19.49
CA LEU A 13 1.50 16.25 -18.26
C LEU A 13 1.00 17.08 -17.08
N ARG A 14 1.46 18.32 -16.94
CA ARG A 14 1.03 19.24 -15.89
C ARG A 14 -0.47 19.52 -15.94
N LYS A 15 -1.04 19.76 -17.13
CA LYS A 15 -2.50 19.96 -17.31
C LYS A 15 -3.30 18.70 -16.96
N LEU A 16 -2.83 17.52 -17.37
CA LEU A 16 -3.49 16.25 -17.06
C LEU A 16 -3.49 15.99 -15.55
N LEU A 17 -2.34 16.17 -14.91
CA LEU A 17 -2.21 16.02 -13.46
C LEU A 17 -3.04 17.05 -12.70
N GLN A 18 -3.07 18.31 -13.13
CA GLN A 18 -3.95 19.33 -12.53
C GLN A 18 -5.42 18.98 -12.69
N LYS A 19 -5.85 18.41 -13.81
CA LYS A 19 -7.24 17.96 -14.00
C LYS A 19 -7.56 16.76 -13.10
N ALA A 20 -6.62 15.83 -12.98
CA ALA A 20 -6.74 14.62 -12.16
C ALA A 20 -6.66 14.91 -10.65
N THR A 21 -5.95 15.94 -10.23
CA THR A 21 -5.73 16.29 -8.81
C THR A 21 -6.32 17.64 -8.40
N GLY A 22 -7.18 18.23 -9.25
CA GLY A 22 -7.63 19.63 -9.12
C GLY A 22 -8.48 19.93 -7.87
N ASN A 23 -8.93 18.91 -7.15
CA ASN A 23 -9.52 19.06 -5.82
C ASN A 23 -9.17 17.86 -4.93
N LYS A 24 -9.46 17.96 -3.64
CA LYS A 24 -9.11 16.93 -2.63
C LYS A 24 -9.65 15.54 -2.97
N PHE A 25 -10.90 15.46 -3.42
CA PHE A 25 -11.53 14.19 -3.77
C PHE A 25 -10.92 13.57 -5.04
N LYS A 26 -10.67 14.37 -6.07
CA LYS A 26 -10.01 13.91 -7.30
C LYS A 26 -8.57 13.47 -7.05
N ALA A 27 -7.85 14.17 -6.18
CA ALA A 27 -6.52 13.78 -5.73
C ALA A 27 -6.54 12.43 -4.98
N LEU A 28 -7.50 12.24 -4.06
CA LEU A 28 -7.74 10.95 -3.41
C LEU A 28 -7.96 9.83 -4.44
N LEU A 29 -8.91 10.04 -5.35
CA LEU A 29 -9.26 9.05 -6.38
C LEU A 29 -8.06 8.75 -7.29
N THR A 30 -7.26 9.75 -7.63
CA THR A 30 -6.03 9.56 -8.41
C THR A 30 -5.05 8.65 -7.67
N GLY A 31 -4.89 8.84 -6.36
CA GLY A 31 -4.07 7.96 -5.51
C GLY A 31 -4.57 6.51 -5.51
N ILE A 32 -5.88 6.32 -5.32
CA ILE A 32 -6.53 5.00 -5.34
C ILE A 32 -6.26 4.31 -6.69
N LEU A 33 -6.60 4.97 -7.79
CA LEU A 33 -6.50 4.38 -9.13
C LEU A 33 -5.06 4.14 -9.54
N THR A 34 -4.16 5.08 -9.24
CA THR A 34 -2.75 4.93 -9.62
C THR A 34 -2.12 3.79 -8.84
N THR A 35 -2.46 3.63 -7.57
CA THR A 35 -1.92 2.53 -6.75
C THR A 35 -2.58 1.20 -7.07
N PHE A 36 -3.86 1.19 -7.44
CA PHE A 36 -4.50 0.02 -8.02
C PHE A 36 -3.78 -0.43 -9.31
N LEU A 37 -3.32 0.50 -10.15
CA LEU A 37 -2.62 0.14 -11.38
C LEU A 37 -1.15 -0.24 -11.15
N ILE A 38 -0.45 0.49 -10.28
CA ILE A 38 0.98 0.29 -10.01
C ILE A 38 1.22 -0.81 -8.95
N GLN A 39 0.22 -1.10 -8.12
CA GLN A 39 0.27 -2.06 -7.01
C GLN A 39 1.32 -1.73 -5.93
N SER A 40 1.80 -0.48 -5.87
CA SER A 40 2.80 -0.02 -4.89
C SER A 40 2.51 1.41 -4.41
N SER A 41 2.08 1.57 -3.16
CA SER A 41 1.85 2.89 -2.54
C SER A 41 3.16 3.62 -2.23
N SER A 42 4.24 2.90 -1.90
CA SER A 42 5.58 3.50 -1.74
C SER A 42 6.11 4.05 -3.07
N GLY A 43 5.89 3.33 -4.17
CA GLY A 43 6.18 3.81 -5.53
C GLY A 43 5.36 5.05 -5.89
N VAL A 44 4.05 5.05 -5.60
CA VAL A 44 3.20 6.24 -5.79
C VAL A 44 3.65 7.40 -4.92
N THR A 45 4.06 7.16 -3.67
CA THR A 45 4.61 8.18 -2.78
C THR A 45 5.88 8.81 -3.36
N ALA A 46 6.80 8.00 -3.88
CA ALA A 46 8.01 8.50 -4.53
C ALA A 46 7.69 9.37 -5.77
N ILE A 47 6.72 8.97 -6.59
CA ILE A 47 6.23 9.77 -7.72
C ILE A 47 5.65 11.11 -7.22
N VAL A 48 4.81 11.08 -6.19
CA VAL A 48 4.21 12.30 -5.62
C VAL A 48 5.30 13.24 -5.08
N VAL A 49 6.28 12.71 -4.35
CA VAL A 49 7.43 13.47 -3.84
C VAL A 49 8.18 14.16 -4.98
N ALA A 50 8.46 13.44 -6.07
CA ALA A 50 9.12 14.00 -7.25
C ALA A 50 8.28 15.11 -7.92
N LEU A 51 6.96 14.91 -8.06
CA LEU A 51 6.04 15.88 -8.65
C LEU A 51 5.87 17.14 -7.79
N MET A 52 5.90 16.99 -6.47
CA MET A 52 5.91 18.13 -5.54
C MET A 52 7.22 18.92 -5.63
N GLY A 53 8.37 18.23 -5.71
CA GLY A 53 9.66 18.88 -5.95
C GLY A 53 9.71 19.65 -7.28
N ALA A 54 8.95 19.22 -8.28
CA ALA A 54 8.79 19.92 -9.55
C ALA A 54 7.71 21.03 -9.54
N ASN A 55 7.11 21.35 -8.39
CA ASN A 55 6.01 22.33 -8.25
C ASN A 55 4.80 22.03 -9.16
N ILE A 56 4.53 20.74 -9.38
CA ILE A 56 3.36 20.27 -10.13
C ILE A 56 2.19 20.02 -9.19
N LEU A 57 2.45 19.44 -8.01
CA LEU A 57 1.46 19.17 -6.98
C LEU A 57 1.70 20.06 -5.75
N SER A 58 0.62 20.58 -5.17
CA SER A 58 0.66 21.25 -3.87
C SER A 58 0.73 20.25 -2.71
N LEU A 59 1.04 20.73 -1.50
CA LEU A 59 0.99 19.94 -0.28
C LEU A 59 -0.36 19.21 -0.11
N SER A 60 -1.47 19.94 -0.27
CA SER A 60 -2.81 19.37 -0.15
C SER A 60 -3.06 18.27 -1.18
N GLN A 61 -2.62 18.45 -2.42
CA GLN A 61 -2.81 17.45 -3.47
C GLN A 61 -1.95 16.21 -3.20
N GLY A 62 -0.68 16.42 -2.87
CA GLY A 62 0.25 15.33 -2.57
C GLY A 62 -0.23 14.45 -1.41
N VAL A 63 -0.65 15.05 -0.30
CA VAL A 63 -1.19 14.31 0.85
C VAL A 63 -2.42 13.49 0.45
N MET A 64 -3.38 14.07 -0.27
CA MET A 64 -4.59 13.35 -0.68
C MET A 64 -4.28 12.18 -1.64
N VAL A 65 -3.32 12.35 -2.56
CA VAL A 65 -2.86 11.25 -3.42
C VAL A 65 -2.21 10.13 -2.59
N MET A 66 -1.36 10.47 -1.62
CA MET A 66 -0.72 9.48 -0.74
C MET A 66 -1.76 8.72 0.11
N ILE A 67 -2.76 9.40 0.66
CA ILE A 67 -3.82 8.73 1.43
C ILE A 67 -4.69 7.84 0.55
N GLY A 68 -5.02 8.31 -0.65
CA GLY A 68 -5.71 7.49 -1.65
C GLY A 68 -4.89 6.26 -2.04
N SER A 69 -3.56 6.39 -2.08
CA SER A 69 -2.67 5.26 -2.37
C SER A 69 -2.78 4.13 -1.33
N ASN A 70 -3.00 4.46 -0.06
CA ASN A 70 -3.15 3.47 1.00
C ASN A 70 -4.42 2.61 0.78
N ILE A 71 -5.54 3.22 0.35
CA ILE A 71 -6.73 2.48 -0.11
C ILE A 71 -6.42 1.65 -1.36
N GLY A 72 -5.74 2.23 -2.37
CA GLY A 72 -5.44 1.49 -3.59
C GLY A 72 -4.56 0.26 -3.36
N THR A 73 -3.66 0.29 -2.37
CA THR A 73 -2.85 -0.89 -1.99
C THR A 73 -3.69 -2.07 -1.51
N THR A 74 -4.90 -1.87 -0.99
CA THR A 74 -5.72 -2.99 -0.49
C THR A 74 -6.11 -3.96 -1.60
N THR A 75 -6.06 -3.53 -2.87
CA THR A 75 -6.27 -4.42 -4.01
C THR A 75 -5.28 -5.58 -4.06
N THR A 76 -4.00 -5.37 -3.67
CA THR A 76 -3.04 -6.48 -3.64
C THR A 76 -3.50 -7.60 -2.69
N ALA A 77 -4.11 -7.24 -1.55
CA ALA A 77 -4.56 -8.20 -0.56
C ALA A 77 -5.71 -9.07 -1.10
N PHE A 78 -6.59 -8.52 -1.95
CA PHE A 78 -7.62 -9.28 -2.66
C PHE A 78 -7.02 -10.14 -3.77
N ILE A 79 -6.04 -9.60 -4.52
CA ILE A 79 -5.35 -10.37 -5.56
C ILE A 79 -4.72 -11.64 -4.97
N PHE A 80 -4.21 -11.59 -3.73
CA PHE A 80 -3.61 -12.74 -3.05
C PHE A 80 -4.61 -13.82 -2.64
N THR A 81 -5.91 -13.50 -2.54
CA THR A 81 -6.94 -14.49 -2.17
C THR A 81 -7.37 -15.34 -3.37
N LEU A 82 -7.07 -14.90 -4.59
CA LEU A 82 -7.53 -15.55 -5.81
C LEU A 82 -6.66 -16.77 -6.21
N HIS A 83 -5.66 -17.13 -5.40
CA HIS A 83 -4.73 -18.23 -5.64
C HIS A 83 -4.08 -18.23 -7.04
N ILE A 84 -3.91 -17.03 -7.60
CA ILE A 84 -3.41 -16.82 -8.98
C ILE A 84 -1.92 -17.17 -9.06
N GLU A 85 -1.21 -17.21 -7.92
CA GLU A 85 0.18 -17.64 -7.81
C GLU A 85 0.44 -19.00 -8.50
N LYS A 86 -0.52 -19.93 -8.46
CA LYS A 86 -0.45 -21.24 -9.13
C LYS A 86 -0.41 -21.14 -10.67
N TYR A 87 -0.94 -20.07 -11.23
CA TYR A 87 -1.00 -19.81 -12.67
C TYR A 87 0.08 -18.81 -13.12
N SER A 88 0.99 -18.43 -12.25
CA SER A 88 2.05 -17.44 -12.52
C SER A 88 2.82 -17.71 -13.82
N LEU A 89 3.28 -18.95 -14.03
CA LEU A 89 4.01 -19.34 -15.25
C LEU A 89 3.15 -19.25 -16.52
N LEU A 90 1.84 -19.49 -16.42
CA LEU A 90 0.94 -19.34 -17.57
C LEU A 90 0.87 -17.88 -18.04
N PHE A 91 0.80 -16.92 -17.09
CA PHE A 91 0.86 -15.49 -17.43
C PHE A 91 2.19 -15.11 -18.08
N VAL A 92 3.32 -15.67 -17.61
CA VAL A 92 4.63 -15.42 -18.22
C VAL A 92 4.69 -15.97 -19.64
N ILE A 93 4.22 -17.20 -19.88
CA ILE A 93 4.23 -17.84 -21.20
C ILE A 93 3.35 -17.07 -22.19
N ILE A 94 2.10 -16.78 -21.81
CA ILE A 94 1.17 -16.03 -22.65
C ILE A 94 1.71 -14.61 -22.91
N GLY A 95 2.26 -13.97 -21.88
CA GLY A 95 2.85 -12.64 -22.00
C GLY A 95 4.05 -12.62 -22.95
N TYR A 96 4.93 -13.61 -22.86
CA TYR A 96 6.06 -13.77 -23.79
C TYR A 96 5.57 -13.97 -25.23
N PHE A 97 4.55 -14.81 -25.43
CA PHE A 97 3.94 -14.99 -26.75
C PHE A 97 3.40 -13.67 -27.33
N PHE A 98 2.69 -12.86 -26.54
CA PHE A 98 2.21 -11.55 -26.98
C PHE A 98 3.34 -10.55 -27.28
N MET A 99 4.48 -10.67 -26.60
CA MET A 99 5.66 -9.84 -26.83
C MET A 99 6.33 -10.11 -28.19
N MET A 100 6.17 -11.31 -28.74
CA MET A 100 6.73 -11.69 -30.05
C MET A 100 6.03 -11.03 -31.24
N PHE A 101 4.85 -10.42 -31.05
CA PHE A 101 4.15 -9.71 -32.12
C PHE A 101 4.81 -8.37 -32.43
N LYS A 102 4.79 -7.96 -33.71
CA LYS A 102 5.29 -6.64 -34.15
C LYS A 102 4.38 -5.47 -33.72
N LYS A 103 3.11 -5.73 -33.38
CA LYS A 103 2.14 -4.68 -33.00
C LYS A 103 2.43 -4.18 -31.58
N ARG A 104 2.74 -2.89 -31.43
CA ARG A 104 3.07 -2.26 -30.14
C ARG A 104 2.03 -2.50 -29.04
N LYS A 105 0.74 -2.50 -29.38
CA LYS A 105 -0.35 -2.79 -28.42
C LYS A 105 -0.25 -4.21 -27.84
N LEU A 106 0.07 -5.20 -28.68
CA LEU A 106 0.23 -6.60 -28.24
C LEU A 106 1.51 -6.77 -27.41
N GLN A 107 2.61 -6.10 -27.80
CA GLN A 107 3.82 -6.09 -26.99
C GLN A 107 3.60 -5.51 -25.59
N ASN A 108 2.85 -4.40 -25.49
CA ASN A 108 2.51 -3.81 -24.20
C ASN A 108 1.63 -4.74 -23.36
N LEU A 109 0.66 -5.43 -23.97
CA LEU A 109 -0.14 -6.45 -23.28
C LEU A 109 0.76 -7.60 -22.79
N GLY A 110 1.71 -8.04 -23.61
CA GLY A 110 2.70 -9.04 -23.25
C GLY A 110 3.53 -8.64 -22.03
N ASN A 111 4.06 -7.42 -22.02
CA ASN A 111 4.81 -6.87 -20.88
C ASN A 111 3.96 -6.81 -19.59
N ILE A 112 2.68 -6.44 -19.69
CA ILE A 112 1.76 -6.43 -18.56
C ILE A 112 1.57 -7.85 -18.00
N LEU A 113 1.30 -8.83 -18.87
CA LEU A 113 1.10 -10.22 -18.48
C LEU A 113 2.36 -10.85 -17.86
N ILE A 114 3.55 -10.56 -18.43
CA ILE A 114 4.83 -10.99 -17.84
C ILE A 114 5.02 -10.38 -16.45
N GLY A 115 4.73 -9.08 -16.28
CA GLY A 115 4.82 -8.39 -15.00
C GLY A 115 3.91 -9.02 -13.94
N PHE A 116 2.64 -9.30 -14.29
CA PHE A 116 1.72 -10.05 -13.43
C PHE A 116 2.24 -11.46 -13.14
N GLY A 117 2.71 -12.19 -14.15
CA GLY A 117 3.26 -13.53 -13.99
C GLY A 117 4.42 -13.58 -13.00
N PHE A 118 5.38 -12.65 -13.08
CA PHE A 118 6.48 -12.57 -12.13
C PHE A 118 6.05 -12.13 -10.73
N LEU A 119 5.07 -11.22 -10.63
CA LEU A 119 4.50 -10.84 -9.32
C LEU A 119 3.89 -12.07 -8.64
N PHE A 120 3.09 -12.84 -9.36
CA PHE A 120 2.46 -14.06 -8.86
C PHE A 120 3.47 -15.16 -8.56
N LEU A 121 4.51 -15.31 -9.38
CA LEU A 121 5.59 -16.26 -9.13
C LEU A 121 6.36 -15.90 -7.85
N GLY A 122 6.61 -14.61 -7.61
CA GLY A 122 7.24 -14.14 -6.38
C GLY A 122 6.43 -14.49 -5.13
N ILE A 123 5.09 -14.41 -5.21
CA ILE A 123 4.19 -14.83 -4.13
C ILE A 123 4.23 -16.34 -3.92
N ASP A 124 4.24 -17.13 -5.00
CA ASP A 124 4.34 -18.59 -4.91
C ASP A 124 5.63 -19.03 -4.23
N ILE A 125 6.76 -18.45 -4.63
CA ILE A 125 8.08 -18.69 -4.02
C ILE A 125 8.07 -18.30 -2.54
N MET A 126 7.42 -17.18 -2.18
CA MET A 126 7.27 -16.77 -0.79
C MET A 126 6.45 -17.82 0.00
N ASN A 127 5.33 -18.30 -0.53
CA ASN A 127 4.50 -19.33 0.12
C ASN A 127 5.28 -20.63 0.36
N ILE A 128 6.02 -21.11 -0.64
CA ILE A 128 6.91 -22.28 -0.52
C ILE A 128 7.96 -22.06 0.57
N GLY A 129 8.55 -20.86 0.62
CA GLY A 129 9.48 -20.47 1.68
C GLY A 129 8.84 -20.52 3.06
N PHE A 130 7.61 -20.03 3.20
CA PHE A 130 6.85 -20.06 4.45
C PHE A 130 6.54 -21.48 4.89
N GLU A 131 6.05 -22.35 4.02
CA GLU A 131 5.77 -23.76 4.34
C GLU A 131 6.98 -24.48 4.92
N ARG A 132 8.18 -24.21 4.39
CA ARG A 132 9.43 -24.79 4.91
C ARG A 132 9.81 -24.24 6.30
N ILE A 133 9.46 -22.99 6.58
CA ILE A 133 9.82 -22.31 7.81
C ILE A 133 8.84 -22.66 8.94
N ILE A 134 7.58 -23.00 8.63
CA ILE A 134 6.51 -23.26 9.62
C ILE A 134 6.88 -24.34 10.65
N GLY A 135 7.69 -25.34 10.27
CA GLY A 135 8.14 -26.41 11.16
C GLY A 135 9.42 -26.12 11.95
N THR A 136 10.01 -24.94 11.83
CA THR A 136 11.31 -24.62 12.46
C THR A 136 11.14 -23.98 13.84
N ASN A 137 12.08 -24.26 14.76
CA ASN A 137 12.11 -23.63 16.08
C ASN A 137 12.15 -22.09 16.01
N LEU A 138 12.83 -21.53 15.00
CA LEU A 138 12.86 -20.09 14.75
C LEU A 138 11.44 -19.54 14.54
N PHE A 139 10.67 -20.23 13.70
CA PHE A 139 9.31 -19.83 13.40
C PHE A 139 8.36 -20.04 14.56
N THR A 140 8.46 -21.15 15.28
CA THR A 140 7.66 -21.38 16.49
C THR A 140 7.92 -20.30 17.54
N ASN A 141 9.18 -19.90 17.74
CA ASN A 141 9.55 -18.80 18.64
C ASN A 141 9.03 -17.45 18.14
N LEU A 142 9.14 -17.18 16.84
CA LEU A 142 8.59 -15.97 16.23
C LEU A 142 7.06 -15.91 16.38
N LEU A 143 6.37 -17.01 16.11
CA LEU A 143 4.93 -17.11 16.32
C LEU A 143 4.58 -16.92 17.79
N PHE A 144 5.32 -17.49 18.73
CA PHE A 144 5.07 -17.29 20.16
C PHE A 144 5.17 -15.80 20.54
N LEU A 145 6.21 -15.10 20.07
CA LEU A 145 6.38 -13.66 20.29
C LEU A 145 5.24 -12.84 19.65
N LEU A 146 4.83 -13.16 18.43
CA LEU A 146 3.76 -12.47 17.71
C LEU A 146 2.37 -12.76 18.29
N SER A 147 2.16 -13.98 18.78
CA SER A 147 0.83 -14.44 19.25
C SER A 147 0.52 -14.01 20.67
N ASN A 148 1.52 -13.56 21.43
CA ASN A 148 1.39 -13.28 22.85
C ASN A 148 0.44 -12.09 23.14
N ASN A 149 0.45 -11.06 22.30
CA ASN A 149 -0.40 -9.87 22.46
C ASN A 149 -0.56 -9.09 21.13
N ARG A 150 -1.67 -8.36 20.97
CA ARG A 150 -1.92 -7.44 19.85
C ARG A 150 -0.79 -6.43 19.61
N PHE A 151 -0.11 -5.97 20.65
CA PHE A 151 1.00 -5.02 20.53
C PHE A 151 2.26 -5.65 19.92
N THR A 152 2.60 -6.88 20.30
CA THR A 152 3.77 -7.57 19.73
C THR A 152 3.51 -7.98 18.28
N ALA A 153 2.28 -8.40 17.97
CA ALA A 153 1.83 -8.63 16.60
C ALA A 153 1.94 -7.37 15.72
N LEU A 154 1.48 -6.21 16.21
CA LEU A 154 1.63 -4.93 15.52
C LEU A 154 3.11 -4.61 15.25
N LEU A 155 3.95 -4.62 16.30
CA LEU A 155 5.37 -4.33 16.17
C LEU A 155 6.06 -5.29 15.20
N GLY A 156 5.74 -6.58 15.26
CA GLY A 156 6.26 -7.57 14.33
C GLY A 156 5.87 -7.26 12.88
N GLY A 157 4.60 -6.96 12.61
CA GLY A 157 4.15 -6.54 11.28
C GLY A 157 4.84 -5.26 10.80
N THR A 158 5.07 -4.29 11.70
CA THR A 158 5.83 -3.08 11.38
C THR A 158 7.26 -3.38 11.00
N LEU A 159 7.97 -4.21 11.79
CA LEU A 159 9.39 -4.53 11.53
C LEU A 159 9.56 -5.38 10.27
N ILE A 160 8.70 -6.37 10.04
CA ILE A 160 8.74 -7.19 8.83
C ILE A 160 8.48 -6.32 7.60
N SER A 161 7.43 -5.50 7.64
CA SER A 161 7.10 -4.63 6.52
C SER A 161 8.12 -3.53 6.28
N ALA A 162 8.76 -3.02 7.34
CA ALA A 162 9.88 -2.09 7.25
C ALA A 162 11.08 -2.71 6.54
N ALA A 163 11.45 -3.95 6.91
CA ALA A 163 12.60 -4.65 6.34
C ALA A 163 12.35 -5.02 4.88
N ILE A 164 11.17 -5.56 4.57
CA ILE A 164 10.78 -5.94 3.19
C ILE A 164 10.40 -4.71 2.35
N GLN A 165 10.06 -3.59 3.00
CA GLN A 165 9.53 -2.37 2.38
C GLN A 165 8.23 -2.60 1.58
N SER A 166 7.44 -3.60 2.00
CA SER A 166 6.18 -3.98 1.35
C SER A 166 5.13 -4.37 2.39
N SER A 167 4.02 -3.63 2.42
CA SER A 167 2.86 -3.94 3.27
C SER A 167 2.10 -5.12 2.68
N SER A 168 1.92 -5.14 1.36
CA SER A 168 1.24 -6.23 0.64
C SER A 168 1.88 -7.58 0.91
N ALA A 169 3.22 -7.69 0.84
CA ALA A 169 3.91 -8.94 1.15
C ALA A 169 3.68 -9.36 2.61
N THR A 170 3.82 -8.42 3.56
CA THR A 170 3.62 -8.69 4.99
C THR A 170 2.18 -9.08 5.33
N ILE A 171 1.20 -8.46 4.66
CA ILE A 171 -0.22 -8.79 4.79
C ILE A 171 -0.50 -10.17 4.18
N GLY A 172 0.13 -10.51 3.05
CA GLY A 172 0.07 -11.85 2.46
C GLY A 172 0.58 -12.93 3.40
N ILE A 173 1.68 -12.66 4.11
CA ILE A 173 2.18 -13.55 5.17
C ILE A 173 1.12 -13.72 6.25
N SER A 174 0.54 -12.62 6.74
CA SER A 174 -0.53 -12.67 7.73
C SER A 174 -1.77 -13.43 7.26
N GLN A 175 -2.13 -13.31 5.97
CA GLN A 175 -3.23 -14.03 5.34
C GLN A 175 -2.97 -15.54 5.36
N THR A 176 -1.79 -15.97 4.93
CA THR A 176 -1.39 -17.39 4.93
C THR A 176 -1.33 -17.97 6.34
N LEU A 177 -0.76 -17.25 7.31
CA LEU A 177 -0.72 -17.71 8.71
C LEU A 177 -2.11 -17.88 9.33
N TYR A 178 -3.05 -16.98 8.99
CA TYR A 178 -4.42 -17.08 9.48
C TYR A 178 -5.20 -18.21 8.80
N GLU A 179 -5.03 -18.38 7.49
CA GLU A 179 -5.60 -19.48 6.71
C GLU A 179 -5.17 -20.85 7.26
N LEU A 180 -3.88 -21.00 7.59
CA LEU A 180 -3.31 -22.21 8.18
C LEU A 180 -3.64 -22.39 9.67
N ASN A 181 -4.51 -21.56 10.25
CA ASN A 181 -4.86 -21.57 11.68
C ASN A 181 -3.66 -21.39 12.62
N SER A 182 -2.52 -20.89 12.13
CA SER A 182 -1.30 -20.72 12.92
C SER A 182 -1.35 -19.50 13.83
N ILE A 183 -2.21 -18.52 13.50
CA ILE A 183 -2.47 -17.33 14.31
C ILE A 183 -3.97 -17.05 14.38
N THR A 184 -4.40 -16.29 15.38
CA THR A 184 -5.79 -15.83 15.50
C THR A 184 -6.06 -14.62 14.60
N ILE A 185 -7.34 -14.32 14.31
CA ILE A 185 -7.73 -13.14 13.54
C ILE A 185 -7.21 -11.84 14.16
N LYS A 186 -7.17 -11.74 15.50
CA LYS A 186 -6.67 -10.57 16.22
C LYS A 186 -5.19 -10.33 15.95
N VAL A 187 -4.40 -11.40 15.95
CA VAL A 187 -2.96 -11.35 15.64
C VAL A 187 -2.76 -11.00 14.18
N ALA A 188 -3.53 -11.61 13.27
CA ALA A 188 -3.45 -11.34 11.84
C ALA A 188 -3.78 -9.86 11.50
N VAL A 189 -4.89 -9.35 12.04
CA VAL A 189 -5.28 -7.94 11.87
C VAL A 189 -4.23 -7.02 12.50
N SER A 190 -3.65 -7.38 13.65
CA SER A 190 -2.58 -6.57 14.26
C SER A 190 -1.32 -6.52 13.39
N ILE A 191 -0.89 -7.64 12.80
CA ILE A 191 0.22 -7.68 11.83
C ILE A 191 -0.11 -6.80 10.62
N MET A 192 -1.33 -6.88 10.09
CA MET A 192 -1.80 -6.06 8.98
C MET A 192 -1.76 -4.55 9.31
N LEU A 193 -2.22 -4.14 10.50
CA LEU A 193 -2.11 -2.75 10.95
C LEU A 193 -0.64 -2.33 11.04
N GLY A 194 0.22 -3.19 11.61
CA GLY A 194 1.65 -2.97 11.71
C GLY A 194 2.32 -2.79 10.36
N ALA A 195 1.93 -3.58 9.36
CA ALA A 195 2.46 -3.52 8.00
C ALA A 195 2.22 -2.16 7.32
N ASN A 196 1.06 -1.54 7.55
CA ASN A 196 0.77 -0.20 7.04
C ASN A 196 1.69 0.85 7.67
N ILE A 197 2.07 0.70 8.95
CA ILE A 197 3.08 1.56 9.60
C ILE A 197 4.47 1.30 8.99
N GLY A 198 4.88 0.03 8.88
CA GLY A 198 6.23 -0.36 8.47
C GLY A 198 6.60 0.12 7.07
N THR A 199 5.66 0.04 6.11
CA THR A 199 5.88 0.48 4.73
C THR A 199 6.18 1.98 4.61
N THR A 200 5.81 2.79 5.62
CA THR A 200 6.10 4.22 5.60
C THR A 200 7.60 4.55 5.67
N ILE A 201 8.45 3.59 6.06
CA ILE A 201 9.91 3.73 5.98
C ILE A 201 10.37 3.93 4.53
N ALA A 202 9.76 3.25 3.56
CA ALA A 202 10.06 3.47 2.15
C ALA A 202 9.69 4.90 1.72
N SER A 203 8.57 5.44 2.22
CA SER A 203 8.18 6.83 2.00
C SER A 203 9.17 7.83 2.61
N LEU A 204 9.70 7.52 3.80
CA LEU A 204 10.75 8.33 4.44
C LEU A 204 12.03 8.36 3.61
N ILE A 205 12.48 7.20 3.14
CA ILE A 205 13.66 7.08 2.27
C ILE A 205 13.47 7.91 1.00
N ALA A 206 12.30 7.83 0.36
CA ALA A 206 11.97 8.64 -0.82
C ALA A 206 11.97 10.15 -0.54
N ALA A 207 11.71 10.56 0.70
CA ALA A 207 11.64 11.96 1.10
C ALA A 207 12.96 12.59 1.57
N VAL A 208 14.04 11.80 1.77
CA VAL A 208 15.30 12.28 2.37
C VAL A 208 15.85 13.52 1.65
N SER A 209 15.86 13.50 0.32
CA SER A 209 16.37 14.59 -0.53
C SER A 209 15.27 15.48 -1.11
N ALA A 210 14.05 15.42 -0.56
CA ALA A 210 12.90 16.16 -1.08
C ALA A 210 12.77 17.58 -0.52
N SER A 211 11.92 18.39 -1.16
CA SER A 211 11.59 19.75 -0.69
C SER A 211 10.91 19.73 0.68
N LYS A 212 10.87 20.87 1.37
CA LYS A 212 10.23 20.99 2.69
C LYS A 212 8.76 20.59 2.64
N GLU A 213 8.05 20.98 1.58
CA GLU A 213 6.64 20.69 1.33
C GLU A 213 6.43 19.19 1.08
N ALA A 214 7.30 18.56 0.28
CA ALA A 214 7.23 17.12 0.00
C ALA A 214 7.52 16.28 1.26
N LYS A 215 8.51 16.68 2.07
CA LYS A 215 8.77 16.06 3.39
C LYS A 215 7.56 16.20 4.31
N ALA A 216 6.96 17.38 4.35
CA ALA A 216 5.75 17.61 5.14
C ALA A 216 4.58 16.72 4.71
N ALA A 217 4.37 16.52 3.40
CA ALA A 217 3.36 15.59 2.89
C ALA A 217 3.60 14.16 3.37
N VAL A 218 4.85 13.69 3.30
CA VAL A 218 5.24 12.35 3.77
C VAL A 218 5.03 12.21 5.27
N TYR A 219 5.38 13.22 6.08
CA TYR A 219 5.10 13.19 7.53
C TYR A 219 3.61 13.12 7.84
N VAL A 220 2.77 13.80 7.07
CA VAL A 220 1.31 13.69 7.23
C VAL A 220 0.82 12.29 6.85
N ASN A 221 1.37 11.67 5.80
CA ASN A 221 1.03 10.28 5.44
C ASN A 221 1.49 9.27 6.50
N ILE A 222 2.67 9.47 7.11
CA ILE A 222 3.15 8.64 8.23
C ILE A 222 2.22 8.79 9.42
N PHE A 223 1.88 10.02 9.79
CA PHE A 223 0.96 10.31 10.87
C PHE A 223 -0.40 9.66 10.64
N PHE A 224 -0.93 9.71 9.42
CA PHE A 224 -2.16 9.03 9.03
C PHE A 224 -2.10 7.52 9.29
N ASN A 225 -1.05 6.84 8.81
CA ASN A 225 -0.90 5.39 8.98
C ASN A 225 -0.70 5.01 10.45
N LEU A 226 0.11 5.77 11.19
CA LEU A 226 0.38 5.51 12.61
C LEU A 226 -0.87 5.70 13.47
N VAL A 227 -1.54 6.85 13.35
CA VAL A 227 -2.74 7.14 14.16
C VAL A 227 -3.89 6.23 13.78
N GLY A 228 -4.09 5.96 12.48
CA GLY A 228 -5.10 5.00 12.03
C GLY A 228 -4.87 3.63 12.65
N ALA A 229 -3.64 3.10 12.56
CA ALA A 229 -3.30 1.79 13.10
C ALA A 229 -3.47 1.73 14.63
N LEU A 230 -3.04 2.76 15.37
CA LEU A 230 -3.22 2.81 16.82
C LEU A 230 -4.70 2.91 17.23
N LEU A 231 -5.50 3.68 16.50
CA LEU A 231 -6.94 3.78 16.75
C LEU A 231 -7.63 2.43 16.57
N PHE A 232 -7.34 1.72 15.48
CA PHE A 232 -7.87 0.38 15.25
C PHE A 232 -7.33 -0.66 16.23
N LEU A 233 -6.13 -0.48 16.76
CA LEU A 233 -5.58 -1.36 17.80
C LEU A 233 -6.33 -1.21 19.13
N ILE A 234 -6.75 0.02 19.48
CA ILE A 234 -7.60 0.28 20.66
C ILE A 234 -8.96 -0.39 20.48
N PHE A 235 -9.58 -0.25 19.30
CA PHE A 235 -10.86 -0.86 18.97
C PHE A 235 -10.73 -2.24 18.30
N LEU A 236 -9.64 -2.96 18.56
CA LEU A 236 -9.34 -4.21 17.83
C LEU A 236 -10.41 -5.28 18.06
N ASP A 237 -10.89 -5.42 19.29
CA ASP A 237 -11.90 -6.44 19.63
C ASP A 237 -13.20 -6.24 18.85
N PRO A 238 -13.90 -5.09 18.93
CA PRO A 238 -15.12 -4.89 18.15
C PRO A 238 -14.87 -4.92 16.64
N PHE A 239 -13.70 -4.49 16.17
CA PHE A 239 -13.34 -4.61 14.76
C PHE A 239 -13.22 -6.08 14.32
N CYS A 240 -12.59 -6.93 15.14
CA CYS A 240 -12.49 -8.36 14.86
C CYS A 240 -13.83 -9.08 14.96
N ASP A 241 -14.74 -8.64 15.85
CA ASP A 241 -16.09 -9.20 15.93
C ASP A 241 -16.87 -8.95 14.63
N VAL A 242 -16.81 -7.72 14.09
CA VAL A 242 -17.38 -7.39 12.78
C VAL A 242 -16.78 -8.27 11.67
N LEU A 243 -15.47 -8.49 11.69
CA LEU A 243 -14.81 -9.37 10.73
C LEU A 243 -15.20 -10.84 10.90
N GLY A 244 -15.46 -11.30 12.13
CA GLY A 244 -15.96 -12.64 12.41
C GLY A 244 -17.34 -12.88 11.79
N TYR A 245 -18.25 -11.91 11.89
CA TYR A 245 -19.53 -11.99 11.16
C TYR A 245 -19.32 -12.04 9.65
N LEU A 246 -18.42 -11.21 9.13
CA LEU A 246 -18.11 -11.17 7.71
C LEU A 246 -17.51 -12.51 7.21
N GLU A 247 -16.63 -13.13 8.00
CA GLU A 247 -16.01 -14.41 7.68
C GLU A 247 -17.04 -15.54 7.52
N VAL A 248 -18.11 -15.54 8.32
CA VAL A 248 -19.21 -16.53 8.19
C VAL A 248 -19.88 -16.46 6.82
N PHE A 249 -20.03 -15.26 6.25
CA PHE A 249 -20.62 -15.07 4.93
C PHE A 249 -19.64 -15.38 3.80
N ILE A 250 -18.38 -14.94 3.94
CA ILE A 250 -17.35 -15.07 2.90
C ILE A 250 -16.84 -16.51 2.80
N LYS A 251 -16.67 -17.20 3.94
CA LYS A 251 -16.07 -18.54 4.05
C LYS A 251 -14.64 -18.64 3.51
N ASP A 252 -13.88 -17.55 3.59
CA ASP A 252 -12.47 -17.48 3.19
C ASP A 252 -11.70 -16.58 4.18
N LYS A 253 -10.71 -17.17 4.84
CA LYS A 253 -9.88 -16.52 5.86
C LYS A 253 -8.94 -15.47 5.27
N LYS A 254 -8.33 -15.74 4.11
CA LYS A 254 -7.46 -14.78 3.42
C LYS A 254 -8.28 -13.56 2.99
N MET A 255 -9.48 -13.80 2.46
CA MET A 255 -10.38 -12.75 2.03
C MET A 255 -10.91 -11.92 3.20
N THR A 256 -11.15 -12.53 4.36
CA THR A 256 -11.49 -11.80 5.59
C THR A 256 -10.42 -10.77 5.97
N ILE A 257 -9.14 -11.12 5.90
CA ILE A 257 -8.04 -10.17 6.15
C ILE A 257 -7.94 -9.10 5.03
N ALA A 258 -8.24 -9.45 3.78
CA ALA A 258 -8.29 -8.45 2.69
C ALA A 258 -9.40 -7.40 2.93
N TYR A 259 -10.58 -7.84 3.39
CA TYR A 259 -11.64 -6.93 3.81
C TYR A 259 -11.27 -6.12 5.04
N ALA A 260 -10.58 -6.72 6.02
CA ALA A 260 -10.05 -5.98 7.17
C ALA A 260 -9.15 -4.83 6.71
N HIS A 261 -8.26 -5.09 5.74
CA HIS A 261 -7.35 -4.07 5.20
C HIS A 261 -8.09 -2.96 4.46
N LEU A 262 -9.11 -3.32 3.68
CA LEU A 262 -9.97 -2.38 2.97
C LEU A 262 -10.76 -1.49 3.94
N LEU A 263 -11.46 -2.09 4.89
CA LEU A 263 -12.28 -1.38 5.88
C LEU A 263 -11.41 -0.44 6.72
N PHE A 264 -10.27 -0.92 7.20
CA PHE A 264 -9.28 -0.11 7.91
C PHE A 264 -8.90 1.15 7.13
N ASN A 265 -8.50 1.01 5.86
CA ASN A 265 -8.05 2.14 5.05
C ASN A 265 -9.18 3.10 4.67
N ILE A 266 -10.37 2.58 4.35
CA ILE A 266 -11.54 3.40 4.02
C ILE A 266 -11.97 4.21 5.25
N ILE A 267 -12.17 3.54 6.40
CA ILE A 267 -12.63 4.20 7.62
C ILE A 267 -11.59 5.23 8.09
N SER A 268 -10.31 4.86 8.11
CA SER A 268 -9.22 5.79 8.46
C SER A 268 -9.21 7.01 7.53
N THR A 269 -9.38 6.79 6.22
CA THR A 269 -9.46 7.87 5.23
C THR A 269 -10.66 8.78 5.46
N ILE A 270 -11.84 8.23 5.75
CA ILE A 270 -13.05 9.01 6.03
C ILE A 270 -12.82 9.90 7.27
N VAL A 271 -12.32 9.31 8.37
CA VAL A 271 -12.02 10.06 9.60
C VAL A 271 -11.01 11.16 9.32
N PHE A 272 -9.94 10.86 8.59
CA PHE A 272 -8.93 11.84 8.24
C PHE A 272 -9.45 12.94 7.30
N TYR A 273 -10.32 12.60 6.35
CA TYR A 273 -10.89 13.55 5.39
C TYR A 273 -11.61 14.71 6.09
N PHE A 274 -12.30 14.45 7.20
CA PHE A 274 -12.99 15.49 7.98
C PHE A 274 -12.05 16.43 8.75
N ILE A 275 -10.86 15.95 9.15
CA ILE A 275 -9.86 16.76 9.88
C ILE A 275 -8.75 17.31 8.98
N PHE A 276 -8.72 16.89 7.71
CA PHE A 276 -7.68 17.17 6.73
C PHE A 276 -7.34 18.65 6.62
N ASP A 277 -8.35 19.52 6.52
CA ASP A 277 -8.17 20.95 6.31
C ASP A 277 -7.44 21.62 7.48
N LYS A 278 -7.74 21.17 8.70
CA LYS A 278 -7.06 21.65 9.91
C LYS A 278 -5.60 21.19 9.92
N ILE A 279 -5.33 19.95 9.51
CA ILE A 279 -3.98 19.38 9.46
C ILE A 279 -3.14 20.12 8.42
N VAL A 280 -3.60 20.22 7.17
CA VAL A 280 -2.87 20.89 6.09
C VAL A 280 -2.60 22.35 6.41
N ARG A 281 -3.62 23.09 6.91
CA ARG A 281 -3.44 24.50 7.28
C ARG A 281 -2.38 24.68 8.36
N ARG A 282 -2.37 23.82 9.39
CA ARG A 282 -1.34 23.86 10.44
C ARG A 282 0.05 23.50 9.91
N THR A 283 0.12 22.54 8.99
CA THR A 283 1.38 22.14 8.35
C THR A 283 1.94 23.29 7.51
N ASP A 284 1.12 23.93 6.68
CA ASP A 284 1.51 25.11 5.89
C ASP A 284 2.01 26.24 6.80
N GLN A 285 1.25 26.60 7.84
CA GLN A 285 1.65 27.65 8.79
C GLN A 285 3.03 27.40 9.40
N ARG A 286 3.33 26.15 9.78
CA ARG A 286 4.65 25.78 10.34
C ARG A 286 5.78 25.83 9.31
N LEU A 287 5.49 25.60 8.03
CA LEU A 287 6.47 25.72 6.95
C LEU A 287 6.85 27.18 6.69
N PHE A 288 5.86 28.09 6.71
CA PHE A 288 6.08 29.52 6.46
C PHE A 288 6.70 30.27 7.66
N VAL A 289 6.37 29.90 8.90
CA VAL A 289 6.98 30.52 10.10
C VAL A 289 8.48 30.25 10.22
N LYS A 290 8.99 29.18 9.61
CA LYS A 290 10.43 28.84 9.59
C LYS A 290 11.23 29.55 8.48
N ASN A 291 10.58 30.36 7.64
CA ASN A 291 11.20 31.08 6.53
C ASN A 291 11.30 32.61 6.76
N ASN A 292 10.86 33.10 7.92
CA ASN A 292 11.08 34.47 8.42
C ASN A 292 11.98 34.41 9.65
#